data_AF-A0A8J7U0B2-F1
#
_entry.id   AF-A0A8J7U0B2-F1
#
_cell.length_a   1.000
_cell.length_b   1.000
_cell.length_c   1.000
_cell.angle_alpha   90.00
_cell.angle_beta   90.00
_cell.angle_gamma   90.00
#
_symmetry.space_group_name_H-M   'P 1'
#
loop_
_entity.id
_entity.type
_entity.pdbx_description
1 polymer ?
#
loop_
_entity_poly.entity_id
_entity_poly.type
_entity_poly.pdbx_seq_one_letter_code
_entity_poly.pdbx_strand_id
1 'polypeptide(L)' 'MTDARADDLAGDFAGVFADDLELGLRLADAADAITVDRFRASDLRVDRKPDRTPVTDADLAVEDTIRGLLGDA' A
#
# COMPACT_ATOMS: atom_id res chain seq x y z
N MET A 1 29.89 21.47 -19.02
CA MET A 1 29.94 21.45 -17.54
C MET A 1 28.54 21.12 -17.06
N THR A 2 28.12 19.90 -17.33
CA THR A 2 26.76 19.42 -17.08
C THR A 2 26.74 18.81 -15.70
N ASP A 3 25.92 19.42 -14.86
CA ASP A 3 25.25 18.88 -13.68
C ASP A 3 25.59 17.43 -13.27
N ALA A 4 26.67 17.28 -12.49
CA ALA A 4 26.97 16.04 -11.77
C ALA A 4 26.39 16.05 -10.34
N ARG A 5 25.50 17.00 -10.01
CA ARG A 5 24.92 17.14 -8.67
C ARG A 5 23.48 16.64 -8.58
N ALA A 6 22.74 16.58 -9.69
CA ALA A 6 21.39 16.04 -9.71
C ALA A 6 21.34 14.50 -9.61
N ASP A 7 22.25 13.79 -10.30
CA ASP A 7 22.27 12.32 -10.29
C ASP A 7 22.73 11.73 -8.93
N ASP A 8 23.61 12.44 -8.21
CA ASP A 8 24.17 12.01 -6.92
C ASP A 8 23.11 12.07 -5.80
N LEU A 9 22.19 13.05 -5.86
CA LEU A 9 21.06 13.15 -4.93
C LEU A 9 20.04 12.03 -5.15
N ALA A 10 19.72 11.72 -6.42
CA ALA A 10 18.77 10.65 -6.75
C ALA A 10 19.31 9.26 -6.37
N GLY A 11 20.62 9.04 -6.52
CA GLY A 11 21.30 7.81 -6.09
C GLY A 11 21.30 7.61 -4.57
N ASP A 12 21.48 8.70 -3.80
CA ASP A 12 21.47 8.67 -2.33
C ASP A 12 20.07 8.39 -1.77
N PHE A 13 19.01 9.00 -2.34
CA PHE A 13 17.62 8.72 -1.92
C PHE A 13 17.18 7.27 -2.18
N ALA A 14 17.59 6.68 -3.31
CA ALA A 14 17.24 5.30 -3.64
C ALA A 14 17.90 4.30 -2.66
N GLY A 15 19.12 4.59 -2.21
CA GLY A 15 19.82 3.76 -1.21
C GLY A 15 19.24 3.91 0.20
N VAL A 16 18.90 5.13 0.62
CA VAL A 16 18.35 5.39 1.96
C VAL A 16 16.97 4.75 2.17
N PHE A 17 16.15 4.66 1.13
CA PHE A 17 14.79 4.10 1.23
C PHE A 17 14.66 2.69 0.63
N ALA A 18 15.76 1.99 0.35
CA ALA A 18 15.70 0.69 -0.31
C ALA A 18 14.86 -0.33 0.50
N ASP A 19 15.06 -0.39 1.81
CA ASP A 19 14.32 -1.30 2.70
C ASP A 19 12.84 -0.91 2.83
N ASP A 20 12.56 0.39 2.94
CA ASP A 20 11.19 0.92 2.99
C ASP A 20 10.45 0.69 1.67
N LEU A 21 11.15 0.78 0.53
CA LEU A 21 10.61 0.49 -0.78
C LEU A 21 10.30 -1.01 -0.92
N GLU A 22 11.21 -1.88 -0.49
CA GLU A 22 10.98 -3.33 -0.49
C GLU A 22 9.78 -3.70 0.40
N LEU A 23 9.69 -3.10 1.59
CA LEU A 23 8.54 -3.26 2.46
C LEU A 23 7.26 -2.75 1.79
N GLY A 24 7.27 -1.55 1.22
CA GLY A 24 6.12 -0.95 0.54
C GLY A 24 5.60 -1.82 -0.62
N LEU A 25 6.50 -2.39 -1.42
CA LEU A 25 6.16 -3.32 -2.50
C LEU A 25 5.50 -4.60 -1.94
N ARG A 26 6.05 -5.18 -0.87
CA ARG A 26 5.44 -6.36 -0.22
C ARG A 26 4.04 -6.08 0.32
N LEU A 27 3.82 -4.90 0.92
CA LEU A 27 2.50 -4.48 1.39
C LEU A 27 1.52 -4.27 0.23
N ALA A 28 1.99 -3.68 -0.88
CA ALA A 28 1.19 -3.49 -2.08
C ALA A 28 0.77 -4.83 -2.70
N ASP A 29 1.69 -5.79 -2.84
CA ASP A 29 1.39 -7.14 -3.34
C ASP A 29 0.31 -7.83 -2.50
N ALA A 30 0.37 -7.69 -1.17
CA ALA A 30 -0.64 -8.25 -0.26
C ALA A 30 -2.01 -7.57 -0.41
N ALA A 31 -2.03 -6.23 -0.56
CA ALA A 31 -3.25 -5.47 -0.79
C ALA A 31 -3.89 -5.78 -2.15
N ASP A 32 -3.07 -5.93 -3.20
CA ASP A 32 -3.51 -6.28 -4.55
C ASP A 32 -4.15 -7.66 -4.58
N ALA A 33 -3.56 -8.66 -3.90
CA ALA A 33 -4.15 -10.00 -3.81
C ALA A 33 -5.59 -9.97 -3.26
N ILE A 34 -5.84 -9.16 -2.23
CA ILE A 34 -7.18 -9.01 -1.63
C ILE A 34 -8.12 -8.23 -2.54
N THR A 35 -7.68 -7.07 -3.03
CA THR A 35 -8.56 -6.16 -3.76
C THR A 35 -8.90 -6.66 -5.15
N VAL A 36 -7.99 -7.38 -5.82
CA VAL A 36 -8.25 -8.04 -7.10
C VAL A 36 -9.30 -9.15 -6.93
N ASP A 37 -9.19 -9.98 -5.90
CA ASP A 37 -10.17 -11.04 -5.61
C ASP A 37 -11.57 -10.47 -5.31
N ARG A 38 -11.64 -9.30 -4.67
CA ARG A 38 -12.90 -8.63 -4.32
C ARG A 38 -13.47 -7.76 -5.44
N PHE A 39 -12.67 -7.43 -6.45
CA PHE A 39 -13.12 -6.57 -7.53
C PHE A 39 -14.28 -7.22 -8.29
N ARG A 40 -15.45 -6.54 -8.27
CA ARG A 40 -16.71 -7.03 -8.88
C ARG A 40 -17.27 -8.30 -8.24
N ALA A 41 -16.84 -8.65 -7.03
CA ALA A 41 -17.48 -9.72 -6.27
C ALA A 41 -18.98 -9.40 -6.08
N SER A 42 -19.84 -10.37 -6.36
CA SER A 42 -21.30 -10.19 -6.29
C SER A 42 -21.81 -9.94 -4.86
N ASP A 43 -21.03 -10.36 -3.89
CA ASP A 43 -21.27 -10.26 -2.45
C ASP A 43 -20.40 -9.20 -1.77
N LEU A 44 -19.74 -8.32 -2.54
CA LEU A 44 -18.93 -7.23 -2.00
C LEU A 44 -19.75 -6.39 -1.01
N ARG A 45 -19.31 -6.35 0.24
CA ARG A 45 -20.01 -5.60 1.29
C ARG A 45 -19.53 -4.17 1.28
N VAL A 46 -20.47 -3.22 1.23
CA VAL A 46 -20.20 -1.78 1.27
C VAL A 46 -20.94 -1.17 2.47
N ASP A 47 -20.19 -0.62 3.41
CA ASP A 47 -20.68 0.14 4.56
C ASP A 47 -20.41 1.65 4.35
N ARG A 48 -20.89 2.48 5.30
CA ARG A 48 -20.63 3.93 5.30
C ARG A 48 -20.02 4.40 6.60
N LYS A 49 -18.98 5.21 6.48
CA LYS A 49 -18.36 5.92 7.60
C LYS A 49 -19.29 7.05 8.11
N PRO A 50 -19.02 7.63 9.30
CA PRO A 50 -19.81 8.75 9.83
C PRO A 50 -19.86 9.97 8.90
N ASP A 51 -18.81 10.19 8.10
CA ASP A 51 -18.74 11.24 7.08
C ASP A 51 -19.45 10.89 5.76
N ARG A 52 -20.15 9.73 5.72
CA ARG A 52 -20.89 9.17 4.58
C ARG A 52 -20.04 8.66 3.41
N THR A 53 -18.71 8.65 3.52
CA THR A 53 -17.85 7.99 2.53
C THR A 53 -18.01 6.47 2.60
N PRO A 54 -17.92 5.75 1.46
CA PRO A 54 -18.02 4.30 1.44
C PRO A 54 -16.76 3.64 2.03
N VAL A 55 -16.94 2.47 2.63
CA VAL A 55 -15.86 1.52 2.97
C VAL A 55 -16.34 0.12 2.65
N THR A 56 -15.46 -0.71 2.11
CA THR A 56 -15.76 -2.09 1.74
C THR A 56 -15.17 -3.08 2.74
N ASP A 57 -15.66 -4.31 2.71
CA ASP A 57 -14.99 -5.42 3.40
C ASP A 57 -13.59 -5.72 2.84
N ALA A 58 -13.30 -5.31 1.60
CA ALA A 58 -11.94 -5.36 1.05
C ALA A 58 -11.01 -4.34 1.75
N ASP A 59 -11.47 -3.10 1.95
CA ASP A 59 -10.68 -2.05 2.62
C ASP A 59 -10.28 -2.47 4.04
N LEU A 60 -11.22 -3.05 4.79
CA LEU A 60 -10.97 -3.55 6.15
C LEU A 60 -9.98 -4.73 6.15
N ALA A 61 -10.15 -5.68 5.23
CA ALA A 61 -9.25 -6.82 5.12
C ALA A 61 -7.81 -6.43 4.74
N VAL A 62 -7.66 -5.41 3.89
CA VAL A 62 -6.34 -4.84 3.55
C VAL A 62 -5.70 -4.19 4.77
N GLU A 63 -6.45 -3.37 5.52
CA GLU A 63 -5.95 -2.74 6.75
C GLU A 63 -5.45 -3.77 7.76
N ASP A 64 -6.27 -4.79 8.06
CA ASP A 64 -5.92 -5.86 9.00
C ASP A 64 -4.68 -6.62 8.57
N THR A 65 -4.57 -6.93 7.27
CA THR A 65 -3.41 -7.64 6.70
C THR A 65 -2.15 -6.80 6.79
N ILE A 66 -2.20 -5.53 6.40
CA ILE A 66 -1.04 -4.62 6.45
C ILE A 66 -0.60 -4.40 7.91
N ARG A 67 -1.54 -4.18 8.83
CA ARG A 67 -1.23 -4.05 10.27
C ARG A 67 -0.52 -5.29 10.81
N GLY A 68 -0.97 -6.48 10.40
CA GLY A 68 -0.31 -7.75 10.72
C GLY A 68 1.11 -7.87 10.16
N LEU A 69 1.33 -7.44 8.91
CA LEU A 69 2.66 -7.47 8.27
C LEU A 69 3.65 -6.46 8.88
N LEU A 70 3.16 -5.33 9.38
CA LEU A 70 3.96 -4.33 10.10
C LEU A 70 4.27 -4.74 11.55
N GLY A 71 3.57 -5.76 12.08
CA GLY A 71 3.72 -6.21 13.47
C GLY A 71 2.94 -5.38 14.49
N ASP A 72 1.98 -4.58 14.03
CA ASP A 72 1.13 -3.70 14.84
C ASP A 72 -0.16 -4.39 15.36
N ALA A 73 -0.22 -5.72 15.24
CA ALA A 73 -1.39 -6.56 15.58
C ALA A 73 -1.27 -7.23 16.96
#